data_AF-A0A6P5EBN2-F1
#
_entry.id   AF-A0A6P5EBN2-F1
#
_cell.length_a   1.000
_cell.length_b   1.000
_cell.length_c   1.000
_cell.angle_alpha   90.00
_cell.angle_beta   90.00
_cell.angle_gamma   90.00
#
_symmetry.space_group_name_H-M   'P 1'
#
loop_
_entity.id
_entity.type
_entity.pdbx_description
1 polymer ?
#
loop_
_entity_poly.entity_id
_entity_poly.type
_entity_poly.pdbx_seq_one_letter_code
_entity_poly.pdbx_strand_id
1 'polypeptide(L)'
;MALSLSSSLVLSLFYPSSPQTLSFTVRSGMPNWVRVASKSRSLGTNFTRGYGLGSCVASKRRSLGGNFTVRAGPKRISFGDECKRGLLAGIDKLADAVSITLGPKGRNVVIDEPGVPKVINDGVTIARAIELSDAVENAGAMLLQEVASKTNDSAGDGTTTAIILAREMIKLGLLAVATGANPVSLKKGIDKAVNELIKILRSKSVPVSGKEDIKAVAAISAGNDQFIGDLIAEAVEKIGRDGVISIESSSSFDTLIEVQEGMKIDKGYISPHFITNQDKSIVEFQNAKVLVTDQKITNIKSLVPLLEKTTQLSVPLLIISEDISSEVLATLVLNKLRGVLNVAAIKCPGFGEGKKALLQDIALMTGADFLASDLGLTLESVTSDQLGIAQKITITSNSTTIVADPIMKEEIKARISQIKKDISDTDSAYLSRKLSERVAKLSSGVAVIKVGAPTEAELEDRKLRIEDAKNATFAAIDEGIAPGGGATFVHLSKQIPQIKDLIDDPDEKIGVDIVGKGSMVRLSLRSSFLVNGLSGIMQ
;
A
#
# COMPACT_ATOMS: atom_id res chain seq x y z
N MET A 1 -24.65 18.38 79.42
CA MET A 1 -25.52 17.60 80.32
C MET A 1 -26.28 16.60 79.47
N ALA A 2 -26.19 15.33 79.84
CA ALA A 2 -26.60 14.16 79.06
C ALA A 2 -28.13 13.98 78.97
N LEU A 3 -28.55 13.10 78.03
CA LEU A 3 -29.67 12.11 78.05
C LEU A 3 -30.07 11.85 76.58
N SER A 4 -29.66 10.79 75.87
CA SER A 4 -29.88 9.34 75.98
C SER A 4 -31.19 8.82 75.36
N LEU A 5 -31.02 7.82 74.47
CA LEU A 5 -31.92 6.69 74.12
C LEU A 5 -33.09 6.96 73.14
N SER A 6 -33.03 6.39 71.92
CA SER A 6 -33.42 5.00 71.60
C SER A 6 -33.81 4.83 70.12
N SER A 7 -33.17 3.84 69.51
CA SER A 7 -33.45 3.05 68.30
C SER A 7 -34.87 3.07 67.71
N SER A 8 -34.97 3.26 66.38
CA SER A 8 -35.48 2.28 65.38
C SER A 8 -36.21 2.97 64.22
N LEU A 9 -36.02 2.39 63.03
CA LEU A 9 -36.89 2.41 61.85
C LEU A 9 -36.77 3.55 60.81
N VAL A 10 -36.44 3.08 59.59
CA VAL A 10 -36.76 3.60 58.25
C VAL A 10 -35.90 4.76 57.72
N LEU A 11 -34.94 4.41 56.85
CA LEU A 11 -34.72 5.18 55.62
C LEU A 11 -34.18 4.27 54.50
N SER A 12 -35.11 3.76 53.70
CA SER A 12 -34.87 3.26 52.35
C SER A 12 -35.27 4.34 51.36
N LEU A 13 -34.51 4.44 50.25
CA LEU A 13 -34.80 5.09 48.95
C LEU A 13 -34.05 6.40 48.66
N PHE A 14 -32.98 6.32 47.86
CA PHE A 14 -32.96 6.67 46.43
C PHE A 14 -31.52 6.96 45.94
N TYR A 15 -30.97 6.05 45.14
CA TYR A 15 -29.93 6.32 44.13
C TYR A 15 -30.35 5.57 42.87
N PRO A 16 -30.50 6.23 41.70
CA PRO A 16 -30.86 5.52 40.48
C PRO A 16 -29.63 4.99 39.74
N SER A 17 -29.67 3.67 39.52
CA SER A 17 -29.43 3.01 38.23
C SER A 17 -28.01 3.06 37.62
N SER A 18 -27.21 2.06 37.97
CA SER A 18 -26.07 1.56 37.19
C SER A 18 -26.51 1.03 35.80
N PRO A 19 -25.75 1.24 34.72
CA PRO A 19 -26.03 0.59 33.44
C PRO A 19 -25.82 -0.92 33.57
N GLN A 20 -26.80 -1.70 33.12
CA GLN A 20 -26.74 -3.16 33.10
C GLN A 20 -25.66 -3.62 32.10
N THR A 21 -24.49 -4.00 32.60
CA THR A 21 -23.52 -4.81 31.86
C THR A 21 -24.09 -6.21 31.64
N LEU A 22 -24.64 -6.46 30.45
CA LEU A 22 -24.97 -7.82 29.98
C LEU A 22 -23.69 -8.52 29.52
N SER A 23 -23.08 -9.31 30.40
CA SER A 23 -21.98 -10.21 30.06
C SER A 23 -22.54 -11.51 29.47
N PHE A 24 -22.39 -11.71 28.16
CA PHE A 24 -22.69 -13.00 27.53
C PHE A 24 -21.43 -13.87 27.50
N THR A 25 -21.44 -14.95 28.28
CA THR A 25 -20.42 -16.00 28.24
C THR A 25 -20.81 -17.01 27.16
N VAL A 26 -20.12 -17.02 26.02
CA VAL A 26 -20.28 -18.08 25.01
C VAL A 26 -19.69 -19.37 25.58
N ARG A 27 -20.54 -20.27 26.08
CA ARG A 27 -20.14 -21.65 26.44
C ARG A 27 -20.11 -22.51 25.18
N SER A 28 -18.92 -22.85 24.71
CA SER A 28 -18.71 -23.94 23.74
C SER A 28 -18.81 -25.29 24.44
N GLY A 29 -19.91 -26.01 24.23
CA GLY A 29 -20.14 -27.36 24.77
C GLY A 29 -21.02 -28.21 23.83
N MET A 30 -20.34 -28.93 22.94
CA MET A 30 -20.69 -30.16 22.17
C MET A 30 -22.11 -30.37 21.58
N PRO A 31 -22.22 -30.74 20.28
CA PRO A 31 -23.47 -31.16 19.65
C PRO A 31 -23.78 -32.66 19.86
N ASN A 32 -25.07 -32.98 19.96
CA ASN A 32 -25.60 -34.33 19.94
C ASN A 32 -25.25 -35.04 18.61
N TRP A 33 -24.75 -36.27 18.75
CA TRP A 33 -24.35 -37.14 17.65
C TRP A 33 -25.56 -37.79 16.97
N VAL A 34 -25.65 -37.67 15.64
CA VAL A 34 -26.28 -38.69 14.77
C VAL A 34 -25.16 -39.60 14.28
N ARG A 35 -25.19 -40.88 14.67
CA ARG A 35 -24.23 -41.92 14.25
C ARG A 35 -24.44 -42.26 12.77
N VAL A 36 -23.37 -42.17 11.99
CA VAL A 36 -23.14 -43.08 10.85
C VAL A 36 -21.88 -43.88 11.18
N ALA A 37 -22.04 -45.19 11.27
CA ALA A 37 -20.96 -46.12 11.56
C ALA A 37 -20.30 -46.58 10.26
N SER A 38 -18.97 -46.68 10.26
CA SER A 38 -18.26 -47.69 9.47
C SER A 38 -17.10 -48.27 10.28
N LYS A 39 -17.12 -49.60 10.38
CA LYS A 39 -16.19 -50.47 11.10
C LYS A 39 -14.83 -50.49 10.38
N SER A 40 -13.76 -50.64 11.15
CA SER A 40 -12.75 -51.65 10.85
C SER A 40 -12.31 -52.37 12.13
N ARG A 41 -12.41 -53.70 12.06
CA ARG A 41 -11.97 -54.70 13.05
C ARG A 41 -10.44 -54.69 13.11
N SER A 42 -9.83 -54.99 14.26
CA SER A 42 -9.32 -56.32 14.65
C SER A 42 -8.27 -56.05 15.75
N LEU A 43 -7.92 -56.89 16.73
CA LEU A 43 -8.04 -58.30 17.04
C LEU A 43 -7.88 -58.40 18.58
N GLY A 44 -8.56 -59.35 19.22
CA GLY A 44 -8.35 -59.65 20.64
C GLY A 44 -7.09 -60.47 20.90
N THR A 45 -6.60 -60.50 22.14
CA THR A 45 -6.76 -61.62 23.08
C THR A 45 -6.01 -61.34 24.40
N ASN A 46 -6.61 -61.78 25.51
CA ASN A 46 -6.02 -61.77 26.84
C ASN A 46 -5.00 -62.90 26.98
N PHE A 47 -3.87 -62.65 27.65
CA PHE A 47 -3.11 -63.70 28.34
C PHE A 47 -2.42 -63.15 29.60
N THR A 48 -2.35 -64.01 30.61
CA THR A 48 -2.11 -63.77 32.03
C THR A 48 -0.63 -63.72 32.45
N ARG A 49 -0.35 -62.90 33.48
CA ARG A 49 0.62 -63.04 34.61
C ARG A 49 2.06 -63.57 34.36
N GLY A 50 3.04 -62.82 34.90
CA GLY A 50 4.11 -63.41 35.72
C GLY A 50 5.55 -62.90 35.51
N TYR A 51 5.94 -61.92 36.33
CA TYR A 51 7.29 -61.56 36.85
C TYR A 51 8.60 -61.96 36.13
N GLY A 52 9.45 -60.94 35.87
CA GLY A 52 10.90 -61.07 35.71
C GLY A 52 11.55 -59.74 35.30
N LEU A 53 12.50 -59.25 36.10
CA LEU A 53 13.12 -57.91 36.02
C LEU A 53 13.88 -57.63 34.70
N GLY A 54 13.80 -56.37 34.25
CA GLY A 54 14.75 -55.74 33.35
C GLY A 54 14.08 -54.86 32.28
N SER A 55 13.75 -53.61 32.60
CA SER A 55 13.28 -52.66 31.58
C SER A 55 14.18 -51.43 31.45
N CYS A 56 14.62 -51.28 30.21
CA CYS A 56 15.30 -50.16 29.60
C CYS A 56 14.68 -48.80 29.98
N VAL A 57 15.57 -47.81 30.10
CA VAL A 57 15.26 -46.39 30.19
C VAL A 57 14.52 -45.94 28.93
N ALA A 58 13.19 -46.01 28.96
CA ALA A 58 12.33 -45.35 27.98
C ALA A 58 12.16 -43.89 28.42
N SER A 59 12.85 -42.99 27.72
CA SER A 59 12.70 -41.55 27.91
C SER A 59 11.23 -41.16 27.67
N LYS A 60 10.59 -40.65 28.73
CA LYS A 60 9.29 -40.00 28.65
C LYS A 60 9.42 -38.79 27.73
N ARG A 61 9.06 -38.92 26.46
CA ARG A 61 8.62 -37.78 25.65
C ARG A 61 7.36 -37.23 26.30
N ARG A 62 7.53 -36.23 27.17
CA ARG A 62 6.44 -35.34 27.57
C ARG A 62 5.92 -34.70 26.29
N SER A 63 4.75 -35.11 25.84
CA SER A 63 3.98 -34.36 24.87
C SER A 63 3.64 -33.02 25.52
N LEU A 64 4.36 -31.97 25.17
CA LEU A 64 3.91 -30.59 25.37
C LEU A 64 2.81 -30.31 24.34
N GLY A 65 1.69 -31.04 24.48
CA GLY A 65 0.42 -30.67 23.86
C GLY A 65 -0.20 -29.56 24.69
N GLY A 66 0.45 -28.39 24.71
CA GLY A 66 -0.16 -27.19 25.25
C GLY A 66 -1.30 -26.80 24.32
N ASN A 67 -2.54 -27.07 24.73
CA ASN A 67 -3.71 -26.46 24.12
C ASN A 67 -3.55 -24.94 24.23
N PHE A 68 -3.10 -24.30 23.17
CA PHE A 68 -3.07 -22.85 23.03
C PHE A 68 -4.53 -22.37 23.07
N THR A 69 -5.00 -22.05 24.26
CA THR A 69 -6.32 -21.49 24.46
C THR A 69 -6.16 -19.98 24.40
N VAL A 70 -6.42 -19.39 23.23
CA VAL A 70 -6.47 -17.93 23.09
C VAL A 70 -7.65 -17.45 23.94
N ARG A 71 -7.37 -16.92 25.13
CA ARG A 71 -8.38 -16.24 25.94
C ARG A 71 -8.63 -14.87 25.32
N ALA A 72 -9.70 -14.74 24.54
CA ALA A 72 -10.19 -13.42 24.16
C ALA A 72 -10.61 -12.67 25.43
N GLY A 73 -10.03 -11.48 25.65
CA GLY A 73 -10.43 -10.61 26.75
C GLY A 73 -11.90 -10.17 26.63
N PRO A 74 -12.48 -9.63 27.71
CA PRO A 74 -13.83 -9.08 27.66
C PRO A 74 -13.90 -7.97 26.60
N LYS A 75 -14.92 -8.00 25.74
CA LYS A 75 -15.14 -6.98 24.71
C LYS A 75 -16.21 -6.00 25.15
N ARG A 76 -15.96 -4.70 24.99
CA ARG A 76 -16.98 -3.65 25.12
C ARG A 76 -17.79 -3.60 23.83
N ILE A 77 -19.11 -3.64 23.93
CA ILE A 77 -20.03 -3.51 22.81
C ILE A 77 -20.82 -2.22 23.00
N SER A 78 -20.78 -1.33 22.02
CA SER A 78 -21.54 -0.07 22.01
C SER A 78 -22.55 -0.08 20.87
N PHE A 79 -23.72 0.52 21.09
CA PHE A 79 -24.85 0.48 20.16
C PHE A 79 -25.43 1.87 19.91
N GLY A 80 -26.20 1.97 18.83
CA GLY A 80 -27.03 3.15 18.55
C GLY A 80 -26.22 4.44 18.44
N ASP A 81 -26.79 5.53 18.94
CA ASP A 81 -26.26 6.87 18.73
C ASP A 81 -25.05 7.21 19.61
N GLU A 82 -24.84 6.50 20.72
CA GLU A 82 -23.62 6.62 21.51
C GLU A 82 -22.41 6.15 20.70
N CYS A 83 -22.53 4.99 20.06
CA CYS A 83 -21.49 4.44 19.18
C CYS A 83 -21.22 5.37 17.99
N LYS A 84 -22.28 5.83 17.30
CA LYS A 84 -22.15 6.75 16.15
C LYS A 84 -21.47 8.07 16.54
N ARG A 85 -21.82 8.65 17.70
CA ARG A 85 -21.19 9.88 18.20
C ARG A 85 -19.73 9.67 18.56
N GLY A 86 -19.38 8.56 19.20
CA GLY A 86 -17.99 8.21 19.49
C GLY A 86 -17.16 8.07 18.20
N LEU A 87 -17.70 7.35 17.21
CA LEU A 87 -17.04 7.21 15.91
C LEU A 87 -16.84 8.57 15.22
N LEU A 88 -17.88 9.41 15.20
CA LEU A 88 -17.81 10.76 14.61
C LEU A 88 -16.79 11.64 15.33
N ALA A 89 -16.72 11.58 16.67
CA ALA A 89 -15.74 12.35 17.43
C ALA A 89 -14.29 11.96 17.08
N GLY A 90 -14.02 10.67 16.88
CA GLY A 90 -12.72 10.20 16.41
C GLY A 90 -12.39 10.65 14.98
N ILE A 91 -13.37 10.58 14.09
CA ILE A 91 -13.28 11.06 12.70
C ILE A 91 -12.96 12.56 12.68
N ASP A 92 -13.69 13.37 13.45
CA ASP A 92 -13.52 14.81 13.54
C ASP A 92 -12.12 15.16 14.08
N LYS A 93 -11.67 14.51 15.16
CA LYS A 93 -10.31 14.72 15.73
C LYS A 93 -9.20 14.49 14.70
N LEU A 94 -9.26 13.39 13.97
CA LEU A 94 -8.24 13.09 12.94
C LEU A 94 -8.33 14.08 11.78
N ALA A 95 -9.53 14.32 11.26
CA ALA A 95 -9.73 15.20 10.13
C ALA A 95 -9.38 16.65 10.45
N ASP A 96 -9.62 17.13 11.66
CA ASP A 96 -9.24 18.48 12.10
C ASP A 96 -7.72 18.64 12.12
N ALA A 97 -6.98 17.65 12.63
CA ALA A 97 -5.52 17.66 12.62
C ALA A 97 -4.94 17.71 11.19
N VAL A 98 -5.50 16.90 10.27
CA VAL A 98 -5.03 16.83 8.88
C VAL A 98 -5.53 18.01 8.04
N SER A 99 -6.69 18.60 8.33
CA SER A 99 -7.26 19.68 7.52
C SER A 99 -6.40 20.94 7.46
N ILE A 100 -5.53 21.14 8.46
CA ILE A 100 -4.63 22.29 8.57
C ILE A 100 -3.55 22.27 7.47
N THR A 101 -3.22 21.09 6.91
CA THR A 101 -2.21 20.95 5.85
C THR A 101 -2.74 21.27 4.45
N LEU A 102 -4.06 21.47 4.30
CA LEU A 102 -4.65 21.59 2.97
C LEU A 102 -4.29 22.91 2.27
N GLY A 103 -3.67 22.79 1.09
CA GLY A 103 -3.52 23.86 0.12
C GLY A 103 -2.26 24.73 0.32
N PRO A 104 -2.07 25.77 -0.49
CA PRO A 104 -0.81 26.55 -0.53
C PRO A 104 -0.55 27.39 0.73
N LYS A 105 -1.57 27.56 1.58
CA LYS A 105 -1.47 28.23 2.89
C LYS A 105 -1.63 27.24 4.05
N GLY A 106 -1.48 25.94 3.77
CA GLY A 106 -1.44 24.91 4.80
C GLY A 106 -0.32 25.18 5.80
N ARG A 107 -0.47 24.66 7.01
CA ARG A 107 0.56 24.74 8.05
C ARG A 107 1.10 23.35 8.33
N ASN A 108 2.37 23.31 8.72
CA ASN A 108 3.01 22.07 9.11
C ASN A 108 2.47 21.57 10.45
N VAL A 109 2.40 20.25 10.58
CA VAL A 109 2.08 19.57 11.82
C VAL A 109 3.38 19.02 12.40
N VAL A 110 3.56 19.17 13.71
CA VAL A 110 4.70 18.62 14.43
C VAL A 110 4.28 17.31 15.07
N ILE A 111 4.96 16.23 14.73
CA ILE A 111 4.73 14.89 15.26
C ILE A 111 5.85 14.57 16.23
N ASP A 112 5.48 14.20 17.46
CA ASP A 112 6.42 13.71 18.45
C ASP A 112 6.83 12.28 18.09
N GLU A 113 8.12 12.10 17.83
CA GLU A 113 8.74 10.80 17.58
C GLU A 113 9.97 10.67 18.49
N PRO A 114 10.33 9.44 18.91
CA PRO A 114 11.50 9.24 19.75
C PRO A 114 12.78 9.73 19.04
N GLY A 115 13.27 10.90 19.46
CA GLY A 115 14.44 11.55 18.85
C GLY A 115 14.14 13.00 18.48
N VAL A 116 14.25 13.32 17.18
CA VAL A 116 13.96 14.66 16.64
C VAL A 116 12.49 14.70 16.21
N PRO A 117 11.71 15.71 16.66
CA PRO A 117 10.31 15.84 16.23
C PRO A 117 10.25 16.06 14.72
N LYS A 118 9.32 15.39 14.05
CA LYS A 118 9.13 15.56 12.61
C LYS A 118 8.18 16.72 12.33
N VAL A 119 8.57 17.58 11.39
CA VAL A 119 7.74 18.68 10.89
C VAL A 119 7.26 18.30 9.50
N ILE A 120 5.97 17.95 9.38
CA ILE A 120 5.43 17.30 8.19
C ILE A 120 4.19 18.05 7.69
N ASN A 121 4.02 18.09 6.37
CA ASN A 121 2.83 18.62 5.68
C ASN A 121 2.01 17.54 4.94
N ASP A 122 2.50 16.30 4.89
CA ASP A 122 1.80 15.18 4.27
C ASP A 122 0.66 14.63 5.16
N GLY A 123 -0.53 14.58 4.58
CA GLY A 123 -1.75 14.13 5.25
C GLY A 123 -1.78 12.64 5.59
N VAL A 124 -1.14 11.75 4.81
CA VAL A 124 -1.17 10.31 5.11
C VAL A 124 -0.25 9.98 6.29
N THR A 125 0.92 10.60 6.35
CA THR A 125 1.85 10.42 7.48
C THR A 125 1.25 10.96 8.78
N ILE A 126 0.61 12.14 8.74
CA ILE A 126 -0.09 12.70 9.91
C ILE A 126 -1.24 11.79 10.33
N ALA A 127 -2.06 11.31 9.39
CA ALA A 127 -3.19 10.43 9.72
C ALA A 127 -2.72 9.15 10.42
N ARG A 128 -1.61 8.53 9.95
CA ARG A 128 -1.04 7.31 10.52
C ARG A 128 -0.48 7.50 11.92
N ALA A 129 0.03 8.68 12.25
CA ALA A 129 0.57 8.98 13.57
C ALA A 129 -0.51 9.18 14.65
N ILE A 130 -1.76 9.41 14.26
CA ILE A 130 -2.85 9.70 15.20
C ILE A 130 -3.43 8.41 15.78
N GLU A 131 -3.22 8.18 17.06
CA GLU A 131 -3.88 7.11 17.83
C GLU A 131 -4.66 7.73 19.00
N LEU A 132 -5.92 7.30 19.16
CA LEU A 132 -6.82 7.80 20.20
C LEU A 132 -6.96 6.79 21.35
N SER A 133 -7.03 7.29 22.58
CA SER A 133 -7.12 6.45 23.78
C SER A 133 -8.46 5.73 23.93
N ASP A 134 -9.57 6.36 23.50
CA ASP A 134 -10.88 5.71 23.52
C ASP A 134 -11.02 4.78 22.31
N ALA A 135 -11.39 3.52 22.56
CA ALA A 135 -11.45 2.50 21.51
C ALA A 135 -12.52 2.76 20.44
N VAL A 136 -13.63 3.43 20.78
CA VAL A 136 -14.71 3.74 19.80
C VAL A 136 -14.29 4.92 18.95
N GLU A 137 -13.73 5.97 19.55
CA GLU A 137 -13.16 7.09 18.79
C GLU A 137 -12.00 6.62 17.90
N ASN A 138 -11.09 5.80 18.43
CA ASN A 138 -9.96 5.26 17.67
C ASN A 138 -10.42 4.44 16.48
N ALA A 139 -11.49 3.64 16.63
CA ALA A 139 -12.08 2.92 15.50
C ALA A 139 -12.56 3.88 14.39
N GLY A 140 -13.10 5.05 14.75
CA GLY A 140 -13.46 6.10 13.79
C GLY A 140 -12.24 6.68 13.07
N ALA A 141 -11.18 6.99 13.82
CA ALA A 141 -9.91 7.48 13.26
C ALA A 141 -9.27 6.46 12.30
N MET A 142 -9.24 5.18 12.68
CA MET A 142 -8.71 4.10 11.84
C MET A 142 -9.45 3.95 10.51
N LEU A 143 -10.77 4.22 10.47
CA LEU A 143 -11.52 4.22 9.21
C LEU A 143 -11.03 5.32 8.25
N LEU A 144 -10.69 6.50 8.76
CA LEU A 144 -10.11 7.57 7.93
C LEU A 144 -8.65 7.29 7.54
N GLN A 145 -7.86 6.67 8.42
CA GLN A 145 -6.50 6.22 8.08
C GLN A 145 -6.49 5.26 6.89
N GLU A 146 -7.47 4.37 6.83
CA GLU A 146 -7.66 3.44 5.73
C GLU A 146 -8.04 4.15 4.42
N VAL A 147 -8.90 5.19 4.50
CA VAL A 147 -9.23 6.04 3.34
C VAL A 147 -7.97 6.74 2.83
N ALA A 148 -7.21 7.37 3.72
CA ALA A 148 -5.98 8.07 3.37
C ALA A 148 -4.94 7.12 2.73
N SER A 149 -4.74 5.94 3.32
CA SER A 149 -3.78 4.95 2.82
C SER A 149 -4.19 4.45 1.43
N LYS A 150 -5.47 4.12 1.21
CA LYS A 150 -5.95 3.68 -0.11
C LYS A 150 -5.84 4.78 -1.17
N THR A 151 -6.11 6.03 -0.82
CA THR A 151 -5.94 7.16 -1.74
C THR A 151 -4.47 7.33 -2.11
N ASN A 152 -3.57 7.25 -1.14
CA ASN A 152 -2.14 7.31 -1.37
C ASN A 152 -1.64 6.16 -2.27
N ASP A 153 -2.09 4.93 -2.01
CA ASP A 153 -1.67 3.77 -2.80
C ASP A 153 -2.16 3.83 -4.25
N SER A 154 -3.32 4.45 -4.49
CA SER A 154 -3.93 4.53 -5.83
C SER A 154 -3.50 5.75 -6.64
N ALA A 155 -3.32 6.90 -6.00
CA ALA A 155 -3.06 8.17 -6.68
C ALA A 155 -1.77 8.86 -6.21
N GLY A 156 -1.28 8.53 -5.01
CA GLY A 156 -0.07 9.13 -4.41
C GLY A 156 -0.16 10.62 -4.09
N ASP A 157 -1.36 11.20 -4.12
CA ASP A 157 -1.69 12.56 -3.67
C ASP A 157 -3.22 12.60 -3.35
N GLY A 158 -3.70 13.69 -2.76
CA GLY A 158 -5.13 13.94 -2.50
C GLY A 158 -5.62 13.36 -1.17
N THR A 159 -4.72 12.86 -0.32
CA THR A 159 -5.01 12.22 0.97
C THR A 159 -5.80 13.14 1.90
N THR A 160 -5.34 14.39 2.09
CA THR A 160 -6.05 15.41 2.87
C THR A 160 -7.43 15.72 2.31
N THR A 161 -7.56 15.77 0.97
CA THR A 161 -8.86 16.03 0.31
C THR A 161 -9.82 14.87 0.54
N ALA A 162 -9.35 13.63 0.44
CA ALA A 162 -10.15 12.43 0.68
C ALA A 162 -10.65 12.36 2.13
N ILE A 163 -9.79 12.66 3.12
CA ILE A 163 -10.16 12.71 4.54
C ILE A 163 -11.28 13.71 4.80
N ILE A 164 -11.16 14.93 4.27
CA ILE A 164 -12.16 16.00 4.46
C ILE A 164 -13.49 15.61 3.80
N LEU A 165 -13.46 15.10 2.57
CA LEU A 165 -14.68 14.65 1.89
C LEU A 165 -15.35 13.50 2.65
N ALA A 166 -14.56 12.54 3.15
CA ALA A 166 -15.07 11.42 3.93
C ALA A 166 -15.73 11.89 5.23
N ARG A 167 -15.08 12.78 6.00
CA ARG A 167 -15.66 13.37 7.22
C ARG A 167 -17.05 13.94 6.96
N GLU A 168 -17.18 14.76 5.93
CA GLU A 168 -18.42 15.49 5.65
C GLU A 168 -19.53 14.59 5.15
N MET A 169 -19.21 13.63 4.27
CA MET A 169 -20.16 12.63 3.82
C MET A 169 -20.65 11.76 4.99
N ILE A 170 -19.74 11.36 5.90
CA ILE A 170 -20.11 10.59 7.10
C ILE A 170 -20.99 11.42 8.02
N LYS A 171 -20.63 12.68 8.30
CA LYS A 171 -21.43 13.58 9.14
C LYS A 171 -22.84 13.78 8.61
N LEU A 172 -22.98 14.08 7.32
CA LEU A 172 -24.29 14.26 6.67
C LEU A 172 -25.07 12.93 6.60
N GLY A 173 -24.39 11.81 6.36
CA GLY A 173 -25.00 10.48 6.39
C GLY A 173 -25.53 10.10 7.77
N LEU A 174 -24.78 10.37 8.84
CA LEU A 174 -25.23 10.14 10.22
C LEU A 174 -26.45 10.99 10.57
N LEU A 175 -26.50 12.25 10.11
CA LEU A 175 -27.68 13.11 10.28
C LEU A 175 -28.90 12.55 9.55
N ALA A 176 -28.75 12.10 8.30
CA ALA A 176 -29.84 11.50 7.54
C ALA A 176 -30.37 10.21 8.19
N VAL A 177 -29.47 9.36 8.71
CA VAL A 177 -29.84 8.15 9.44
C VAL A 177 -30.54 8.50 10.76
N ALA A 178 -30.11 9.55 11.46
CA ALA A 178 -30.80 10.04 12.66
C ALA A 178 -32.21 10.54 12.37
N THR A 179 -32.47 11.08 11.17
CA THR A 179 -33.82 11.46 10.71
C THR A 179 -34.66 10.28 10.21
N GLY A 180 -34.15 9.04 10.27
CA GLY A 180 -34.88 7.83 9.91
C GLY A 180 -34.65 7.31 8.49
N ALA A 181 -33.72 7.88 7.72
CA ALA A 181 -33.39 7.39 6.38
C ALA A 181 -32.74 5.99 6.45
N ASN A 182 -33.02 5.14 5.47
CA ASN A 182 -32.42 3.81 5.39
C ASN A 182 -30.92 3.90 5.02
N PRO A 183 -29.99 3.43 5.87
CA PRO A 183 -28.55 3.51 5.59
C PRO A 183 -28.13 2.76 4.32
N VAL A 184 -28.84 1.68 3.96
CA VAL A 184 -28.50 0.86 2.78
C VAL A 184 -28.88 1.59 1.50
N SER A 185 -30.07 2.18 1.44
CA SER A 185 -30.50 3.00 0.30
C SER A 185 -29.65 4.25 0.18
N LEU A 186 -29.35 4.92 1.28
CA LEU A 186 -28.47 6.10 1.31
C LEU A 186 -27.10 5.79 0.70
N LYS A 187 -26.47 4.67 1.08
CA LYS A 187 -25.21 4.23 0.49
C LYS A 187 -25.33 3.99 -1.02
N LYS A 188 -26.38 3.31 -1.48
CA LYS A 188 -26.61 3.08 -2.92
C LYS A 188 -26.73 4.40 -3.69
N GLY A 189 -27.43 5.39 -3.12
CA GLY A 189 -27.54 6.73 -3.68
C GLY A 189 -26.18 7.43 -3.82
N ILE A 190 -25.35 7.36 -2.77
CA ILE A 190 -23.98 7.88 -2.80
C ILE A 190 -23.15 7.20 -3.90
N ASP A 191 -23.16 5.86 -3.94
CA ASP A 191 -22.36 5.09 -4.91
C ASP A 191 -22.78 5.43 -6.37
N LYS A 192 -24.09 5.54 -6.64
CA LYS A 192 -24.61 5.94 -7.96
C LYS A 192 -24.15 7.36 -8.34
N ALA A 193 -24.27 8.31 -7.42
CA ALA A 193 -23.86 9.69 -7.67
C ALA A 193 -22.35 9.79 -7.96
N VAL A 194 -21.52 9.12 -7.16
CA VAL A 194 -20.06 9.12 -7.35
C VAL A 194 -19.69 8.52 -8.71
N ASN A 195 -20.31 7.39 -9.10
CA ASN A 195 -20.03 6.74 -10.38
C ASN A 195 -20.37 7.64 -11.59
N GLU A 196 -21.51 8.32 -11.57
CA GLU A 196 -21.88 9.26 -12.65
C GLU A 196 -20.97 10.49 -12.67
N LEU A 197 -20.62 11.04 -11.50
CA LEU A 197 -19.69 12.17 -11.44
C LEU A 197 -18.30 11.81 -11.97
N ILE A 198 -17.80 10.61 -11.72
CA ILE A 198 -16.51 10.15 -12.28
C ILE A 198 -16.56 10.08 -13.81
N LYS A 199 -17.67 9.62 -14.40
CA LYS A 199 -17.84 9.61 -15.86
C LYS A 199 -17.80 11.03 -16.44
N ILE A 200 -18.49 11.96 -15.79
CA ILE A 200 -18.50 13.39 -16.19
C ILE A 200 -17.12 14.02 -16.00
N LEU A 201 -16.39 13.64 -14.96
CA LEU A 201 -15.03 14.13 -14.72
C LEU A 201 -14.08 13.66 -15.84
N ARG A 202 -14.13 12.38 -16.19
CA ARG A 202 -13.32 11.79 -17.27
C ARG A 202 -13.61 12.40 -18.64
N SER A 203 -14.86 12.76 -18.92
CA SER A 203 -15.19 13.43 -20.20
C SER A 203 -14.72 14.88 -20.26
N LYS A 204 -14.38 15.48 -19.12
CA LYS A 204 -13.88 16.86 -19.00
C LYS A 204 -12.38 16.94 -18.70
N SER A 205 -11.67 15.80 -18.57
CA SER A 205 -10.23 15.83 -18.33
C SER A 205 -9.49 16.32 -19.57
N VAL A 206 -8.42 17.09 -19.33
CA VAL A 206 -7.56 17.61 -20.38
C VAL A 206 -6.26 16.80 -20.36
N PRO A 207 -5.85 16.16 -21.48
CA PRO A 207 -4.61 15.40 -21.50
C PRO A 207 -3.40 16.34 -21.32
N VAL A 208 -2.43 15.90 -20.53
CA VAL A 208 -1.18 16.64 -20.29
C VAL A 208 -0.32 16.62 -21.56
N SER A 209 0.09 17.80 -22.01
CA SER A 209 0.90 17.93 -23.22
C SER A 209 2.08 18.88 -23.03
N GLY A 210 3.28 18.31 -23.04
CA GLY A 210 4.52 19.07 -23.00
C GLY A 210 5.07 19.30 -21.60
N LYS A 211 6.23 19.93 -21.55
CA LYS A 211 7.04 20.11 -20.34
C LYS A 211 6.40 21.06 -19.32
N GLU A 212 5.77 22.13 -19.80
CA GLU A 212 5.18 23.15 -18.93
C GLU A 212 3.99 22.62 -18.12
N ASP A 213 3.13 21.78 -18.72
CA ASP A 213 2.02 21.16 -18.01
C ASP A 213 2.54 20.22 -16.90
N ILE A 214 3.56 19.41 -17.21
CA ILE A 214 4.22 18.51 -16.26
C ILE A 214 4.82 19.31 -15.10
N LYS A 215 5.57 20.37 -15.42
CA LYS A 215 6.16 21.28 -14.43
C LYS A 215 5.08 21.88 -13.54
N ALA A 216 3.97 22.35 -14.11
CA ALA A 216 2.89 22.97 -13.36
C ALA A 216 2.25 21.98 -12.37
N VAL A 217 1.98 20.75 -12.79
CA VAL A 217 1.43 19.70 -11.91
C VAL A 217 2.40 19.38 -10.78
N ALA A 218 3.67 19.11 -11.11
CA ALA A 218 4.71 18.79 -10.14
C ALA A 218 4.92 19.92 -9.12
N ALA A 219 5.00 21.18 -9.58
CA ALA A 219 5.17 22.33 -8.71
C ALA A 219 3.98 22.52 -7.77
N ILE A 220 2.75 22.37 -8.26
CA ILE A 220 1.54 22.52 -7.44
C ILE A 220 1.49 21.44 -6.35
N SER A 221 1.79 20.19 -6.70
CA SER A 221 1.81 19.07 -5.75
C SER A 221 2.93 19.22 -4.70
N ALA A 222 4.09 19.75 -5.10
CA ALA A 222 5.20 20.07 -4.20
C ALA A 222 5.00 21.31 -3.30
N GLY A 223 3.77 21.83 -3.17
CA GLY A 223 3.49 23.02 -2.35
C GLY A 223 3.85 24.34 -3.03
N ASN A 224 3.71 24.41 -4.36
CA ASN A 224 4.10 25.54 -5.22
C ASN A 224 5.61 25.77 -5.32
N ASP A 225 6.39 24.68 -5.20
CA ASP A 225 7.85 24.69 -5.36
C ASP A 225 8.23 24.53 -6.83
N GLN A 226 8.71 25.63 -7.44
CA GLN A 226 9.13 25.66 -8.83
C GLN A 226 10.39 24.83 -9.09
N PHE A 227 11.30 24.74 -8.11
CA PHE A 227 12.54 23.97 -8.26
C PHE A 227 12.23 22.48 -8.38
N ILE A 228 11.33 21.95 -7.53
CA ILE A 228 10.88 20.55 -7.62
C ILE A 228 10.11 20.31 -8.94
N GLY A 229 9.29 21.29 -9.35
CA GLY A 229 8.57 21.21 -10.62
C GLY A 229 9.49 21.11 -11.84
N ASP A 230 10.52 21.96 -11.90
CA ASP A 230 11.54 21.94 -12.96
C ASP A 230 12.32 20.63 -12.96
N LEU A 231 12.69 20.15 -11.77
CA LEU A 231 13.44 18.91 -11.59
C LEU A 231 12.68 17.68 -12.10
N ILE A 232 11.39 17.57 -11.77
CA ILE A 232 10.55 16.46 -12.23
C ILE A 232 10.31 16.56 -13.74
N ALA A 233 10.04 17.77 -14.26
CA ALA A 233 9.83 17.97 -15.69
C ALA A 233 11.08 17.60 -16.51
N GLU A 234 12.28 17.96 -16.04
CA GLU A 234 13.54 17.56 -16.66
C GLU A 234 13.76 16.04 -16.58
N ALA A 235 13.46 15.42 -15.44
CA ALA A 235 13.56 13.97 -15.29
C ALA A 235 12.66 13.24 -16.29
N VAL A 236 11.38 13.62 -16.39
CA VAL A 236 10.40 13.02 -17.31
C VAL A 236 10.80 13.23 -18.78
N GLU A 237 11.34 14.40 -19.13
CA GLU A 237 11.82 14.68 -20.49
C GLU A 237 12.99 13.76 -20.89
N LYS A 238 13.90 13.45 -19.96
CA LYS A 238 15.06 12.58 -20.23
C LYS A 238 14.70 11.10 -20.32
N ILE A 239 13.78 10.61 -19.47
CA ILE A 239 13.41 9.18 -19.40
C ILE A 239 12.23 8.81 -20.31
N GLY A 240 11.46 9.80 -20.75
CA GLY A 240 10.21 9.61 -21.51
C GLY A 240 9.00 9.31 -20.62
N ARG A 241 7.83 9.18 -21.24
CA ARG A 241 6.54 9.01 -20.54
C ARG A 241 6.47 7.73 -19.70
N ASP A 242 7.07 6.65 -20.18
CA ASP A 242 7.07 5.34 -19.53
C ASP A 242 8.28 5.11 -18.61
N GLY A 243 9.09 6.13 -18.35
CA GLY A 243 10.28 6.03 -17.51
C GLY A 243 9.95 5.94 -16.02
N VAL A 244 10.93 5.53 -15.22
CA VAL A 244 10.77 5.41 -13.76
C VAL A 244 11.63 6.45 -13.05
N ILE A 245 11.04 7.13 -12.06
CA ILE A 245 11.77 8.02 -11.18
C ILE A 245 12.01 7.31 -9.84
N SER A 246 13.26 7.14 -9.44
CA SER A 246 13.71 6.66 -8.13
C SER A 246 14.19 7.83 -7.30
N ILE A 247 13.86 7.88 -6.01
CA ILE A 247 14.23 8.97 -5.11
C ILE A 247 15.17 8.41 -4.05
N GLU A 248 16.31 9.07 -3.85
CA GLU A 248 17.37 8.66 -2.95
C GLU A 248 17.82 9.81 -2.06
N SER A 249 18.21 9.48 -0.83
CA SER A 249 18.85 10.45 0.06
C SER A 249 20.33 10.60 -0.33
N SER A 250 20.80 11.84 -0.44
CA SER A 250 22.19 12.19 -0.71
C SER A 250 22.83 12.82 0.53
N SER A 251 24.12 12.57 0.74
CA SER A 251 24.91 13.31 1.75
C SER A 251 25.33 14.70 1.27
N SER A 252 25.05 15.05 0.02
CA SER A 252 25.32 16.38 -0.53
C SER A 252 24.21 17.37 -0.17
N PHE A 253 24.50 18.66 -0.18
CA PHE A 253 23.48 19.70 0.04
C PHE A 253 22.56 19.88 -1.18
N ASP A 254 23.10 19.66 -2.38
CA ASP A 254 22.39 19.86 -3.64
C ASP A 254 21.59 18.63 -4.05
N THR A 255 20.42 18.87 -4.66
CA THR A 255 19.61 17.82 -5.28
C THR A 255 20.05 17.63 -6.73
N LEU A 256 20.40 16.39 -7.10
CA LEU A 256 20.92 16.04 -8.42
C LEU A 256 20.04 15.00 -9.12
N ILE A 257 19.99 15.04 -10.45
CA ILE A 257 19.33 14.04 -11.29
C ILE A 257 20.39 13.22 -12.02
N GLU A 258 20.40 11.92 -11.81
CA GLU A 258 21.21 10.97 -12.57
C GLU A 258 20.31 10.08 -13.42
N VAL A 259 20.53 10.05 -14.73
CA VAL A 259 19.80 9.14 -15.61
C VAL A 259 20.63 7.88 -15.79
N GLN A 260 20.06 6.77 -15.36
CA GLN A 260 20.65 5.45 -15.40
C GLN A 260 19.79 4.55 -16.28
N GLU A 261 20.40 3.57 -16.93
CA GLU A 261 19.64 2.58 -17.70
C GLU A 261 19.00 1.59 -16.71
N GLY A 262 17.78 1.17 -16.99
CA GLY A 262 17.10 0.21 -16.13
C GLY A 262 15.76 -0.22 -16.72
N MET A 263 15.01 -1.01 -15.97
CA MET A 263 13.68 -1.45 -16.39
C MET A 263 12.74 -1.63 -15.21
N LYS A 264 11.45 -1.42 -15.49
CA LYS A 264 10.35 -1.78 -14.60
C LYS A 264 9.69 -3.08 -15.04
N ILE A 265 9.46 -3.96 -14.08
CA ILE A 265 8.81 -5.25 -14.26
C ILE A 265 7.53 -5.25 -13.44
N ASP A 266 6.41 -5.63 -14.05
CA ASP A 266 5.08 -5.66 -13.42
C ASP A 266 4.87 -6.93 -12.57
N LYS A 267 5.88 -7.28 -11.76
CA LYS A 267 5.88 -8.38 -10.79
C LYS A 267 6.57 -7.94 -9.52
N GLY A 268 5.91 -8.14 -8.38
CA GLY A 268 6.47 -7.87 -7.06
C GLY A 268 7.04 -9.12 -6.38
N TYR A 269 7.42 -8.95 -5.12
CA TYR A 269 7.95 -10.03 -4.29
C TYR A 269 6.90 -11.14 -4.08
N ILE A 270 7.34 -12.40 -4.10
CA ILE A 270 6.43 -13.55 -3.88
C ILE A 270 5.95 -13.60 -2.42
N SER A 271 6.78 -13.18 -1.46
CA SER A 271 6.45 -13.18 -0.03
C SER A 271 6.79 -11.83 0.61
N PRO A 272 5.87 -11.23 1.41
CA PRO A 272 6.15 -10.03 2.20
C PRO A 272 7.30 -10.22 3.19
N HIS A 273 7.64 -11.45 3.55
CA HIS A 273 8.77 -11.70 4.43
C HIS A 273 10.12 -11.36 3.80
N PHE A 274 10.18 -11.06 2.48
CA PHE A 274 11.39 -10.54 1.83
C PHE A 274 11.62 -9.04 2.06
N ILE A 275 10.65 -8.29 2.56
CA ILE A 275 10.76 -6.85 2.85
C ILE A 275 12.01 -6.54 3.68
N THR A 276 12.86 -5.65 3.19
CA THR A 276 14.05 -5.17 3.93
C THR A 276 13.72 -3.89 4.69
N ASN A 277 12.92 -3.00 4.08
CA ASN A 277 12.44 -1.77 4.70
C ASN A 277 10.96 -1.92 5.08
N GLN A 278 10.68 -2.09 6.38
CA GLN A 278 9.33 -2.31 6.89
C GLN A 278 8.43 -1.08 6.73
N ASP A 279 8.98 0.12 6.86
CA ASP A 279 8.21 1.37 6.81
C ASP A 279 7.62 1.60 5.42
N LYS A 280 8.44 1.41 4.38
CA LYS A 280 8.03 1.54 2.99
C LYS A 280 7.42 0.26 2.41
N SER A 281 7.49 -0.87 3.14
CA SER A 281 7.07 -2.19 2.65
C SER A 281 7.72 -2.58 1.32
N ILE A 282 9.03 -2.33 1.19
CA ILE A 282 9.83 -2.60 -0.01
C ILE A 282 11.03 -3.48 0.28
N VAL A 283 11.49 -4.20 -0.74
CA VAL A 283 12.82 -4.82 -0.78
C VAL A 283 13.75 -3.90 -1.54
N GLU A 284 14.83 -3.49 -0.89
CA GLU A 284 15.91 -2.71 -1.50
C GLU A 284 17.20 -3.51 -1.42
N PHE A 285 17.82 -3.74 -2.57
CA PHE A 285 19.15 -4.32 -2.68
C PHE A 285 20.09 -3.40 -3.43
N GLN A 286 21.33 -3.32 -2.96
CA GLN A 286 22.44 -2.63 -3.62
C GLN A 286 23.45 -3.66 -4.11
N ASN A 287 24.02 -3.46 -5.30
CA ASN A 287 25.01 -4.33 -5.93
C ASN A 287 24.61 -5.81 -5.87
N ALA A 288 23.38 -6.08 -6.32
CA ALA A 288 22.77 -7.39 -6.21
C ALA A 288 23.13 -8.30 -7.37
N LYS A 289 23.23 -9.60 -7.09
CA LYS A 289 23.30 -10.63 -8.12
C LYS A 289 21.90 -11.01 -8.58
N VAL A 290 21.74 -11.25 -9.88
CA VAL A 290 20.44 -11.56 -10.50
C VAL A 290 20.52 -12.92 -11.19
N LEU A 291 19.67 -13.85 -10.75
CA LEU A 291 19.45 -15.14 -11.39
C LEU A 291 18.22 -15.04 -12.28
N VAL A 292 18.36 -15.35 -13.56
CA VAL A 292 17.26 -15.33 -14.54
C VAL A 292 17.07 -16.72 -15.15
N THR A 293 15.94 -17.35 -14.87
CA THR A 293 15.61 -18.67 -15.41
C THR A 293 14.13 -18.78 -15.80
N ASP A 294 13.82 -19.60 -16.80
CA ASP A 294 12.44 -19.97 -17.14
C ASP A 294 11.98 -21.26 -16.42
N GLN A 295 12.85 -21.88 -15.63
CA GLN A 295 12.57 -23.13 -14.92
C GLN A 295 11.74 -22.89 -13.65
N LYS A 296 11.00 -23.92 -13.24
CA LYS A 296 10.33 -23.97 -11.94
C LYS A 296 11.28 -24.52 -10.89
N ILE A 297 11.47 -23.78 -9.80
CA ILE A 297 12.36 -24.18 -8.72
C ILE A 297 11.56 -25.01 -7.71
N THR A 298 11.65 -26.33 -7.85
CA THR A 298 10.92 -27.28 -6.99
C THR A 298 11.73 -27.71 -5.77
N ASN A 299 13.04 -27.88 -5.93
CA ASN A 299 13.95 -28.39 -4.90
C ASN A 299 14.98 -27.32 -4.53
N ILE A 300 15.28 -27.18 -3.24
CA ILE A 300 16.27 -26.22 -2.75
C ILE A 300 17.70 -26.65 -3.12
N LYS A 301 17.96 -27.95 -3.26
CA LYS A 301 19.29 -28.52 -3.53
C LYS A 301 19.96 -27.91 -4.77
N SER A 302 19.17 -27.56 -5.78
CA SER A 302 19.69 -26.95 -7.00
C SER A 302 20.17 -25.51 -6.79
N LEU A 303 19.69 -24.82 -5.76
CA LEU A 303 20.12 -23.46 -5.41
C LEU A 303 21.23 -23.43 -4.36
N VAL A 304 21.45 -24.50 -3.60
CA VAL A 304 22.43 -24.52 -2.49
C VAL A 304 23.81 -24.02 -2.91
N PRO A 305 24.43 -24.48 -4.02
CA PRO A 305 25.76 -24.01 -4.43
C PRO A 305 25.81 -22.51 -4.69
N LEU A 306 24.71 -21.95 -5.18
CA LEU A 306 24.58 -20.54 -5.53
C LEU A 306 24.33 -19.67 -4.29
N LEU A 307 23.49 -20.16 -3.36
CA LEU A 307 23.24 -19.53 -2.08
C LEU A 307 24.50 -19.48 -1.21
N GLU A 308 25.31 -20.55 -1.21
CA GLU A 308 26.58 -20.58 -0.47
C GLU A 308 27.56 -19.53 -1.01
N LYS A 309 27.70 -19.40 -2.33
CA LYS A 309 28.58 -18.39 -2.94
C LYS A 309 28.11 -16.96 -2.68
N THR A 310 26.82 -16.69 -2.81
CA THR A 310 26.26 -15.35 -2.54
C THR A 310 26.40 -14.97 -1.07
N THR A 311 26.25 -15.94 -0.16
CA THR A 311 26.52 -15.75 1.28
C THR A 311 28.00 -15.47 1.55
N GLN A 312 28.92 -16.23 0.94
CA GLN A 312 30.37 -16.02 1.08
C GLN A 312 30.79 -14.62 0.62
N LEU A 313 30.22 -14.14 -0.48
CA LEU A 313 30.46 -12.80 -1.00
C LEU A 313 29.69 -11.71 -0.24
N SER A 314 28.78 -12.09 0.67
CA SER A 314 27.88 -11.18 1.38
C SER A 314 27.07 -10.26 0.45
N VAL A 315 26.72 -10.76 -0.74
CA VAL A 315 25.94 -10.01 -1.75
C VAL A 315 24.49 -10.45 -1.76
N PRO A 316 23.54 -9.52 -1.94
CA PRO A 316 22.13 -9.86 -2.06
C PRO A 316 21.85 -10.55 -3.41
N LEU A 317 20.86 -11.44 -3.43
CA LEU A 317 20.46 -12.22 -4.61
C LEU A 317 18.97 -12.01 -4.94
N LEU A 318 18.71 -11.59 -6.17
CA LEU A 318 17.37 -11.63 -6.77
C LEU A 318 17.21 -12.89 -7.62
N ILE A 319 16.16 -13.65 -7.36
CA ILE A 319 15.77 -14.82 -8.15
C ILE A 319 14.55 -14.48 -9.00
N ILE A 320 14.70 -14.59 -10.32
CA ILE A 320 13.61 -14.47 -11.30
C ILE A 320 13.41 -15.85 -11.94
N SER A 321 12.27 -16.47 -11.63
CA SER A 321 11.94 -17.82 -12.13
C SER A 321 10.46 -17.92 -12.53
N GLU A 322 10.08 -18.96 -13.28
CA GLU A 322 8.66 -19.17 -13.63
C GLU A 322 7.81 -19.34 -12.37
N ASP A 323 8.25 -20.23 -11.47
CA ASP A 323 7.59 -20.45 -10.19
C ASP A 323 8.57 -21.01 -9.16
N ILE A 324 8.25 -20.82 -7.89
CA ILE A 324 9.02 -21.35 -6.76
C ILE A 324 8.08 -22.15 -5.87
N SER A 325 8.47 -23.39 -5.55
CA SER A 325 7.66 -24.24 -4.67
C SER A 325 7.57 -23.66 -3.26
N SER A 326 6.49 -23.96 -2.55
CA SER A 326 6.27 -23.50 -1.18
C SER A 326 7.37 -23.96 -0.21
N GLU A 327 7.93 -25.15 -0.44
CA GLU A 327 9.04 -25.71 0.35
C GLU A 327 10.34 -24.89 0.18
N VAL A 328 10.68 -24.56 -1.07
CA VAL A 328 11.85 -23.72 -1.37
C VAL A 328 11.64 -22.32 -0.82
N LEU A 329 10.47 -21.73 -1.04
CA LEU A 329 10.13 -20.39 -0.56
C LEU A 329 10.22 -20.30 0.97
N ALA A 330 9.66 -21.28 1.70
CA ALA A 330 9.72 -21.32 3.15
C ALA A 330 11.17 -21.38 3.66
N THR A 331 12.03 -22.13 2.97
CA THR A 331 13.46 -22.24 3.31
C THR A 331 14.20 -20.92 3.07
N LEU A 332 13.96 -20.26 1.94
CA LEU A 332 14.55 -18.95 1.63
C LEU A 332 14.12 -17.90 2.66
N VAL A 333 12.81 -17.84 2.96
CA VAL A 333 12.24 -16.91 3.93
C VAL A 333 12.80 -17.16 5.33
N LEU A 334 12.88 -18.41 5.78
CA LEU A 334 13.41 -18.74 7.11
C LEU A 334 14.86 -18.30 7.27
N ASN A 335 15.70 -18.54 6.26
CA ASN A 335 17.11 -18.14 6.30
C ASN A 335 17.29 -16.62 6.21
N LYS A 336 16.41 -15.93 5.48
CA LYS A 336 16.37 -14.48 5.41
C LYS A 336 15.95 -13.85 6.74
N LEU A 337 14.94 -14.40 7.41
CA LEU A 337 14.53 -13.97 8.76
C LEU A 337 15.60 -14.22 9.82
N ARG A 338 16.45 -15.24 9.62
CA ARG A 338 17.62 -15.51 10.47
C ARG A 338 18.83 -14.60 10.16
N GLY A 339 18.74 -13.76 9.13
CA GLY A 339 19.84 -12.89 8.68
C GLY A 339 20.99 -13.63 8.00
N VAL A 340 20.81 -14.90 7.63
CA VAL A 340 21.84 -15.71 6.97
C VAL A 340 21.90 -15.41 5.47
N LEU A 341 20.74 -15.16 4.86
CA LEU A 341 20.61 -14.91 3.41
C LEU A 341 19.91 -13.58 3.14
N ASN A 342 20.50 -12.77 2.26
CA ASN A 342 19.84 -11.60 1.68
C ASN A 342 19.27 -11.99 0.30
N VAL A 343 18.08 -12.58 0.29
CA VAL A 343 17.43 -13.08 -0.93
C VAL A 343 16.04 -12.47 -1.08
N ALA A 344 15.67 -12.17 -2.32
CA ALA A 344 14.28 -11.98 -2.72
C ALA A 344 13.98 -12.73 -4.01
N ALA A 345 12.72 -13.08 -4.20
CA ALA A 345 12.27 -13.79 -5.38
C ALA A 345 11.02 -13.17 -5.98
N ILE A 346 11.00 -13.13 -7.31
CA ILE A 346 9.88 -12.65 -8.13
C ILE A 346 9.53 -13.71 -9.18
N LYS A 347 8.27 -13.71 -9.60
CA LYS A 347 7.85 -14.56 -10.73
C LYS A 347 8.26 -13.93 -12.05
N CYS A 348 8.44 -14.75 -13.08
CA CYS A 348 8.75 -14.26 -14.42
C CYS A 348 7.62 -13.34 -14.94
N PRO A 349 7.96 -12.24 -15.63
CA PRO A 349 6.97 -11.46 -16.35
C PRO A 349 6.51 -12.17 -17.62
N GLY A 350 5.24 -11.98 -17.98
CA GLY A 350 4.63 -12.60 -19.15
C GLY A 350 4.10 -14.02 -18.90
N PHE A 351 3.60 -14.65 -19.97
CA PHE A 351 3.02 -16.00 -19.95
C PHE A 351 3.38 -16.73 -21.25
N GLY A 352 3.44 -18.06 -21.21
CA GLY A 352 3.72 -18.89 -22.38
C GLY A 352 5.10 -18.64 -22.98
N GLU A 353 5.20 -18.64 -24.31
CA GLU A 353 6.46 -18.41 -25.03
C GLU A 353 6.96 -16.96 -24.95
N GLY A 354 6.05 -15.99 -24.82
CA GLY A 354 6.39 -14.57 -24.72
C GLY A 354 7.24 -14.23 -23.49
N LYS A 355 7.23 -15.08 -22.44
CA LYS A 355 8.06 -14.90 -21.24
C LYS A 355 9.56 -15.06 -21.55
N LYS A 356 9.94 -15.92 -22.49
CA LYS A 356 11.35 -16.23 -22.80
C LYS A 356 12.06 -15.00 -23.36
N ALA A 357 11.41 -14.30 -24.28
CA ALA A 357 11.94 -13.06 -24.85
C ALA A 357 12.13 -11.97 -23.78
N LEU A 358 11.18 -11.83 -22.85
CA LEU A 358 11.29 -10.88 -21.73
C LEU A 358 12.40 -11.25 -20.74
N LEU A 359 12.52 -12.52 -20.39
CA LEU A 359 13.59 -13.00 -19.51
C LEU A 359 14.96 -12.83 -20.16
N GLN A 360 15.07 -13.06 -21.46
CA GLN A 360 16.31 -12.80 -22.21
C GLN A 360 16.68 -11.31 -22.20
N ASP A 361 15.69 -10.41 -22.32
CA ASP A 361 15.93 -8.98 -22.24
C ASP A 361 16.40 -8.55 -20.83
N ILE A 362 15.82 -9.13 -19.77
CA ILE A 362 16.27 -8.91 -18.37
C ILE A 362 17.68 -9.45 -18.16
N ALA A 363 17.97 -10.65 -18.67
CA ALA A 363 19.28 -11.27 -18.59
C ALA A 363 20.34 -10.41 -19.28
N LEU A 364 20.07 -9.94 -20.51
CA LEU A 364 20.94 -9.05 -21.25
C LEU A 364 21.17 -7.72 -20.51
N MET A 365 20.13 -7.10 -19.97
CA MET A 365 20.28 -5.83 -19.23
C MET A 365 21.15 -5.99 -17.97
N THR A 366 21.07 -7.14 -17.30
CA THR A 366 21.85 -7.43 -16.08
C THR A 366 23.21 -8.10 -16.37
N GLY A 367 23.49 -8.47 -17.61
CA GLY A 367 24.65 -9.29 -17.97
C GLY A 367 24.59 -10.72 -17.43
N ALA A 368 23.40 -11.23 -17.10
CA ALA A 368 23.20 -12.62 -16.69
C ALA A 368 23.13 -13.55 -17.91
N ASP A 369 23.54 -14.80 -17.71
CA ASP A 369 23.19 -15.87 -18.64
C ASP A 369 21.72 -16.25 -18.45
N PHE A 370 20.96 -16.27 -19.56
CA PHE A 370 19.58 -16.75 -19.50
C PHE A 370 19.53 -18.28 -19.43
N LEU A 371 19.22 -18.80 -18.24
CA LEU A 371 19.13 -20.24 -17.99
C LEU A 371 17.80 -20.81 -18.49
N ALA A 372 17.76 -21.08 -19.79
CA ALA A 372 16.61 -21.68 -20.47
C ALA A 372 16.59 -23.21 -20.32
N SER A 373 15.43 -23.79 -20.03
CA SER A 373 15.24 -25.25 -19.96
C SER A 373 15.61 -25.97 -21.25
N ASP A 374 15.39 -25.33 -22.39
CA ASP A 374 15.55 -25.94 -23.72
C ASP A 374 17.04 -26.11 -24.10
N LEU A 375 17.92 -25.32 -23.48
CA LEU A 375 19.37 -25.35 -23.73
C LEU A 375 20.10 -26.40 -22.87
N GLY A 376 19.36 -27.15 -22.03
CA GLY A 376 19.93 -28.20 -21.18
C GLY A 376 20.79 -27.68 -20.02
N LEU A 377 20.75 -26.38 -19.73
CA LEU A 377 21.46 -25.76 -18.60
C LEU A 377 20.72 -26.04 -17.29
N THR A 378 21.38 -26.70 -16.34
CA THR A 378 20.80 -27.03 -15.03
C THR A 378 21.21 -26.00 -13.98
N LEU A 379 20.32 -25.76 -13.01
CA LEU A 379 20.57 -24.81 -11.91
C LEU A 379 21.75 -25.22 -11.00
N GLU A 380 22.08 -26.52 -10.97
CA GLU A 380 23.16 -27.08 -10.12
C GLU A 380 24.57 -26.71 -10.60
N SER A 381 24.77 -26.51 -11.91
CA SER A 381 26.07 -26.20 -12.49
C SER A 381 26.35 -24.70 -12.60
N VAL A 382 25.41 -23.85 -12.14
CA VAL A 382 25.51 -22.40 -12.30
C VAL A 382 26.67 -21.84 -11.50
N THR A 383 27.55 -21.10 -12.17
CA THR A 383 28.67 -20.41 -11.53
C THR A 383 28.30 -18.97 -11.17
N SER A 384 29.11 -18.32 -10.32
CA SER A 384 28.86 -16.93 -9.93
C SER A 384 29.03 -15.95 -11.09
N ASP A 385 29.72 -16.35 -12.16
CA ASP A 385 29.99 -15.53 -13.34
C ASP A 385 28.76 -15.45 -14.26
N GLN A 386 27.88 -16.44 -14.19
CA GLN A 386 26.63 -16.50 -14.95
C GLN A 386 25.50 -15.67 -14.31
N LEU A 387 25.71 -15.20 -13.09
CA LEU A 387 24.78 -14.31 -12.41
C LEU A 387 24.99 -12.87 -12.87
N GLY A 388 23.90 -12.23 -13.28
CA GLY A 388 23.89 -10.82 -13.63
C GLY A 388 24.18 -9.93 -12.43
N ILE A 389 24.51 -8.67 -12.71
CA ILE A 389 24.77 -7.63 -11.73
C ILE A 389 23.77 -6.50 -11.95
N ALA A 390 23.15 -6.06 -10.87
CA ALA A 390 22.32 -4.86 -10.85
C ALA A 390 22.83 -3.91 -9.76
N GLN A 391 22.98 -2.63 -10.11
CA GLN A 391 23.47 -1.61 -9.18
C GLN A 391 22.47 -1.42 -8.02
N LYS A 392 21.18 -1.36 -8.35
CA LYS A 392 20.10 -1.26 -7.38
C LYS A 392 18.86 -2.02 -7.85
N ILE A 393 18.21 -2.69 -6.92
CA ILE A 393 16.93 -3.36 -7.15
C ILE A 393 15.95 -2.90 -6.08
N THR A 394 14.78 -2.43 -6.53
CA THR A 394 13.67 -2.06 -5.64
C THR A 394 12.45 -2.91 -5.98
N ILE A 395 11.94 -3.69 -5.03
CA ILE A 395 10.80 -4.59 -5.21
C ILE A 395 9.66 -4.16 -4.28
N THR A 396 8.51 -3.91 -4.88
CA THR A 396 7.24 -3.63 -4.20
C THR A 396 6.35 -4.88 -4.23
N SER A 397 5.14 -4.79 -3.67
CA SER A 397 4.13 -5.85 -3.77
C SER A 397 3.74 -6.19 -5.21
N ASN A 398 3.79 -5.20 -6.12
CA ASN A 398 3.24 -5.31 -7.47
C ASN A 398 4.29 -5.18 -8.59
N SER A 399 5.43 -4.53 -8.32
CA SER A 399 6.43 -4.22 -9.34
C SER A 399 7.88 -4.33 -8.83
N THR A 400 8.81 -4.57 -9.74
CA THR A 400 10.25 -4.60 -9.51
C THR A 400 10.92 -3.61 -10.44
N THR A 401 11.75 -2.72 -9.90
CA THR A 401 12.58 -1.80 -10.67
C THR A 401 14.03 -2.25 -10.54
N ILE A 402 14.69 -2.47 -11.67
CA ILE A 402 16.09 -2.86 -11.74
C ILE A 402 16.86 -1.73 -12.40
N VAL A 403 17.90 -1.27 -11.72
CA VAL A 403 18.88 -0.31 -12.24
C VAL A 403 20.09 -1.09 -12.72
N ALA A 404 20.38 -0.98 -14.02
CA ALA A 404 21.44 -1.72 -14.69
C ALA A 404 22.83 -1.14 -14.35
N ASP A 405 23.86 -1.96 -14.50
CA ASP A 405 25.24 -1.48 -14.42
C ASP A 405 25.56 -0.59 -15.65
N PRO A 406 26.25 0.56 -15.47
CA PRO A 406 26.65 1.43 -16.58
C PRO A 406 27.39 0.74 -17.73
N ILE A 407 28.09 -0.37 -17.46
CA ILE A 407 28.84 -1.14 -18.47
C ILE A 407 27.89 -1.73 -19.54
N MET A 408 26.66 -2.07 -19.17
CA MET A 408 25.70 -2.73 -20.08
C MET A 408 24.99 -1.76 -21.04
N LYS A 409 25.25 -0.46 -20.94
CA LYS A 409 24.55 0.58 -21.71
C LYS A 409 24.61 0.37 -23.21
N GLU A 410 25.76 -0.01 -23.76
CA GLU A 410 25.92 -0.20 -25.20
C GLU A 410 25.22 -1.49 -25.68
N GLU A 411 25.21 -2.55 -24.87
CA GLU A 411 24.49 -3.79 -25.18
C GLU A 411 22.97 -3.57 -25.18
N ILE A 412 22.46 -2.80 -24.21
CA ILE A 412 21.03 -2.43 -24.14
C ILE A 412 20.62 -1.64 -25.40
N LYS A 413 21.42 -0.65 -25.82
CA LYS A 413 21.15 0.11 -27.05
C LYS A 413 21.18 -0.76 -28.31
N ALA A 414 22.14 -1.70 -28.39
CA ALA A 414 22.22 -2.65 -29.50
C ALA A 414 20.96 -3.52 -29.55
N ARG A 415 20.51 -4.01 -28.40
CA ARG A 415 19.27 -4.80 -28.27
C ARG A 415 18.03 -4.00 -28.66
N ILE A 416 17.91 -2.75 -28.22
CA ILE A 416 16.80 -1.86 -28.61
C ILE A 416 16.79 -1.65 -30.13
N SER A 417 17.96 -1.44 -30.75
CA SER A 417 18.09 -1.24 -32.19
C SER A 417 17.68 -2.49 -32.98
N GLN A 418 18.03 -3.67 -32.48
CA GLN A 418 17.59 -4.95 -33.05
C GLN A 418 16.06 -5.07 -32.99
N ILE A 419 15.44 -4.85 -31.83
CA ILE A 419 13.99 -4.98 -31.68
C ILE A 419 13.25 -3.93 -32.55
N LYS A 420 13.79 -2.72 -32.69
CA LYS A 420 13.23 -1.70 -33.60
C LYS A 420 13.26 -2.14 -35.07
N LYS A 421 14.30 -2.86 -35.49
CA LYS A 421 14.35 -3.46 -36.82
C LYS A 421 13.34 -4.60 -36.96
N ASP A 422 13.20 -5.45 -35.94
CA ASP A 422 12.19 -6.51 -35.94
C ASP A 422 10.75 -5.93 -36.04
N ILE A 423 10.51 -4.74 -35.47
CA ILE A 423 9.24 -4.01 -35.61
C ILE A 423 8.99 -3.58 -37.06
N SER A 424 10.00 -3.07 -37.77
CA SER A 424 9.85 -2.64 -39.16
C SER A 424 9.68 -3.81 -40.13
N ASP A 425 10.26 -4.97 -39.79
CA ASP A 425 10.24 -6.16 -40.63
C ASP A 425 8.96 -7.00 -40.40
N THR A 426 8.14 -6.66 -39.40
CA THR A 426 6.94 -7.42 -39.02
C THR A 426 5.65 -6.77 -39.51
N ASP A 427 4.89 -7.48 -40.35
CA ASP A 427 3.59 -7.02 -40.86
C ASP A 427 2.42 -7.20 -39.86
N SER A 428 2.64 -7.97 -38.79
CA SER A 428 1.61 -8.25 -37.79
C SER A 428 1.49 -7.12 -36.76
N ALA A 429 0.35 -6.43 -36.77
CA ALA A 429 0.03 -5.39 -35.78
C ALA A 429 0.11 -5.90 -34.33
N TYR A 430 -0.22 -7.17 -34.08
CA TYR A 430 -0.12 -7.78 -32.76
C TYR A 430 1.33 -7.91 -32.28
N LEU A 431 2.22 -8.42 -33.14
CA LEU A 431 3.63 -8.60 -32.82
C LEU A 431 4.35 -7.25 -32.73
N SER A 432 4.07 -6.33 -33.65
CA SER A 432 4.60 -4.96 -33.63
C SER A 432 4.28 -4.25 -32.31
N ARG A 433 3.04 -4.38 -31.81
CA ARG A 433 2.65 -3.87 -30.48
C ARG A 433 3.45 -4.52 -29.35
N LYS A 434 3.64 -5.85 -29.38
CA LYS A 434 4.41 -6.57 -28.35
C LYS A 434 5.89 -6.25 -28.35
N LEU A 435 6.49 -6.05 -29.51
CA LEU A 435 7.87 -5.59 -29.63
C LEU A 435 8.00 -4.12 -29.18
N SER A 436 7.01 -3.28 -29.47
CA SER A 436 6.97 -1.89 -28.97
C SER A 436 6.88 -1.82 -27.44
N GLU A 437 6.08 -2.69 -26.81
CA GLU A 437 6.04 -2.84 -25.35
C GLU A 437 7.43 -3.21 -24.77
N ARG A 438 8.18 -4.07 -25.46
CA ARG A 438 9.54 -4.45 -25.05
C ARG A 438 10.54 -3.32 -25.21
N VAL A 439 10.49 -2.61 -26.34
CA VAL A 439 11.32 -1.42 -26.58
C VAL A 439 11.05 -0.38 -25.50
N ALA A 440 9.79 -0.11 -25.16
CA ALA A 440 9.44 0.81 -24.08
C ALA A 440 10.11 0.37 -22.78
N LYS A 441 9.95 -0.90 -22.36
CA LYS A 441 10.55 -1.40 -21.12
C LYS A 441 12.08 -1.36 -21.06
N LEU A 442 12.76 -1.54 -22.19
CA LEU A 442 14.22 -1.45 -22.30
C LEU A 442 14.72 -0.01 -22.47
N SER A 443 13.89 0.86 -23.06
CA SER A 443 14.21 2.28 -23.29
C SER A 443 13.74 3.17 -22.13
N SER A 444 12.94 2.64 -21.20
CA SER A 444 12.50 3.31 -19.98
C SER A 444 13.70 3.57 -19.09
N GLY A 445 14.34 4.72 -19.28
CA GLY A 445 15.39 5.20 -18.40
C GLY A 445 14.89 5.27 -16.96
N VAL A 446 15.79 5.02 -16.01
CA VAL A 446 15.54 5.25 -14.60
C VAL A 446 16.22 6.56 -14.22
N ALA A 447 15.44 7.58 -13.89
CA ALA A 447 15.96 8.81 -13.31
C ALA A 447 16.08 8.63 -11.80
N VAL A 448 17.29 8.72 -11.28
CA VAL A 448 17.58 8.72 -9.85
C VAL A 448 17.72 10.17 -9.40
N ILE A 449 16.77 10.63 -8.58
CA ILE A 449 16.83 11.95 -7.94
C ILE A 449 17.50 11.76 -6.58
N LYS A 450 18.71 12.29 -6.46
CA LYS A 450 19.50 12.32 -5.22
C LYS A 450 19.15 13.60 -4.47
N VAL A 451 18.33 13.49 -3.44
CA VAL A 451 17.83 14.61 -2.62
C VAL A 451 18.86 14.99 -1.57
N GLY A 452 19.34 16.23 -1.65
CA GLY A 452 20.21 16.83 -0.67
C GLY A 452 19.48 17.85 0.19
N ALA A 453 19.87 17.98 1.46
CA ALA A 453 19.44 19.05 2.34
C ALA A 453 20.46 19.35 3.47
N PRO A 454 20.46 20.56 4.04
CA PRO A 454 21.32 20.93 5.17
C PRO A 454 21.06 20.18 6.47
N THR A 455 19.81 19.75 6.71
CA THR A 455 19.40 19.04 7.92
C THR A 455 18.57 17.81 7.57
N GLU A 456 18.58 16.81 8.46
CA GLU A 456 17.83 15.56 8.26
C GLU A 456 16.31 15.80 8.17
N ALA A 457 15.79 16.74 8.97
CA ALA A 457 14.38 17.09 8.96
C ALA A 457 13.95 17.71 7.61
N GLU A 458 14.78 18.58 7.03
CA GLU A 458 14.53 19.15 5.70
C GLU A 458 14.72 18.12 4.59
N LEU A 459 15.64 17.18 4.75
CA LEU A 459 15.88 16.10 3.79
C LEU A 459 14.64 15.24 3.63
N GLU A 460 14.06 14.79 4.75
CA GLU A 460 12.86 13.96 4.74
C GLU A 460 11.61 14.73 4.25
N ASP A 461 11.42 16.00 4.65
CA ASP A 461 10.33 16.83 4.10
C ASP A 461 10.46 17.03 2.58
N ARG A 462 11.66 17.36 2.09
CA ARG A 462 11.90 17.55 0.65
C ARG A 462 11.68 16.26 -0.13
N LYS A 463 12.09 15.12 0.43
CA LYS A 463 11.91 13.80 -0.16
C LYS A 463 10.43 13.43 -0.27
N LEU A 464 9.63 13.65 0.78
CA LEU A 464 8.18 13.44 0.75
C LEU A 464 7.51 14.30 -0.33
N ARG A 465 7.86 15.59 -0.43
CA ARG A 465 7.32 16.47 -1.47
C ARG A 465 7.67 16.02 -2.89
N ILE A 466 8.90 15.53 -3.10
CA ILE A 466 9.31 14.99 -4.41
C ILE A 466 8.58 13.67 -4.71
N GLU A 467 8.36 12.82 -3.71
CA GLU A 467 7.56 11.58 -3.83
C GLU A 467 6.11 11.89 -4.25
N ASP A 468 5.45 12.84 -3.56
CA ASP A 468 4.08 13.27 -3.88
C ASP A 468 4.01 13.89 -5.28
N ALA A 469 4.91 14.81 -5.60
CA ALA A 469 4.94 15.49 -6.89
C ALA A 469 5.21 14.52 -8.05
N LYS A 470 6.08 13.52 -7.83
CA LYS A 470 6.30 12.43 -8.79
C LYS A 470 5.01 11.68 -9.04
N ASN A 471 4.32 11.22 -8.00
CA ASN A 471 3.12 10.40 -8.15
C ASN A 471 1.98 11.18 -8.82
N ALA A 472 1.76 12.43 -8.41
CA ALA A 472 0.77 13.32 -9.03
C ALA A 472 1.05 13.56 -10.52
N THR A 473 2.33 13.69 -10.89
CA THR A 473 2.74 13.88 -12.28
C THR A 473 2.44 12.66 -13.14
N PHE A 474 2.78 11.45 -12.67
CA PHE A 474 2.47 10.22 -13.39
C PHE A 474 0.95 10.00 -13.54
N ALA A 475 0.18 10.25 -12.48
CA ALA A 475 -1.29 10.20 -12.55
C ALA A 475 -1.85 11.19 -13.57
N ALA A 476 -1.29 12.40 -13.66
CA ALA A 476 -1.69 13.41 -14.63
C ALA A 476 -1.32 13.03 -16.07
N ILE A 477 -0.19 12.34 -16.28
CA ILE A 477 0.21 11.82 -17.61
C ILE A 477 -0.78 10.74 -18.07
N ASP A 478 -1.25 9.89 -17.17
CA ASP A 478 -2.14 8.76 -17.48
C ASP A 478 -3.61 9.18 -17.67
N GLU A 479 -4.16 9.99 -16.75
CA GLU A 479 -5.60 10.32 -16.73
C GLU A 479 -5.93 11.75 -17.21
N GLY A 480 -4.92 12.61 -17.33
CA GLY A 480 -5.06 14.04 -17.61
C GLY A 480 -5.28 14.88 -16.36
N ILE A 481 -5.51 16.19 -16.58
CA ILE A 481 -5.67 17.20 -15.53
C ILE A 481 -7.08 17.81 -15.55
N ALA A 482 -7.46 18.38 -14.41
CA ALA A 482 -8.70 19.14 -14.23
C ALA A 482 -8.45 20.41 -13.38
N PRO A 483 -9.35 21.40 -13.41
CA PRO A 483 -9.20 22.63 -12.64
C PRO A 483 -9.00 22.38 -11.13
N GLY A 484 -7.89 22.88 -10.58
CA GLY A 484 -7.50 22.68 -9.19
C GLY A 484 -8.30 23.51 -8.16
N GLY A 485 -7.79 23.58 -6.94
CA GLY A 485 -8.35 24.44 -5.88
C GLY A 485 -9.77 24.08 -5.41
N GLY A 486 -10.28 22.91 -5.79
CA GLY A 486 -11.65 22.48 -5.52
C GLY A 486 -12.69 22.96 -6.53
N ALA A 487 -12.30 23.75 -7.54
CA ALA A 487 -13.23 24.23 -8.56
C ALA A 487 -13.91 23.06 -9.29
N THR A 488 -13.16 21.99 -9.57
CA THR A 488 -13.71 20.77 -10.18
C THR A 488 -14.91 20.22 -9.41
N PHE A 489 -14.82 20.09 -8.08
CA PHE A 489 -15.94 19.58 -7.27
C PHE A 489 -17.17 20.48 -7.33
N VAL A 490 -16.99 21.80 -7.43
CA VAL A 490 -18.08 22.78 -7.55
C VAL A 490 -18.74 22.72 -8.93
N HIS A 491 -17.96 22.51 -9.98
CA HIS A 491 -18.51 22.32 -11.32
C HIS A 491 -19.27 20.98 -11.43
N LEU A 492 -18.77 19.94 -10.77
CA LEU A 492 -19.44 18.64 -10.66
C LEU A 492 -20.72 18.73 -9.83
N SER A 493 -20.75 19.50 -8.74
CA SER A 493 -21.94 19.64 -7.90
C SER A 493 -23.13 20.25 -8.64
N LYS A 494 -22.90 21.03 -9.72
CA LYS A 494 -23.97 21.55 -10.59
C LYS A 494 -24.71 20.46 -11.38
N GLN A 495 -24.12 19.27 -11.52
CA GLN A 495 -24.71 18.12 -12.22
C GLN A 495 -25.57 17.25 -11.29
N ILE A 496 -25.48 17.45 -9.97
CA ILE A 496 -26.21 16.69 -8.96
C ILE A 496 -27.73 16.69 -9.17
N PRO A 497 -28.40 17.81 -9.51
CA PRO A 497 -29.84 17.81 -9.77
C PRO A 497 -30.23 16.84 -10.89
N GLN A 498 -29.47 16.81 -11.98
CA GLN A 498 -29.73 15.91 -13.11
C GLN A 498 -29.56 14.44 -12.71
N ILE A 499 -28.57 14.13 -11.87
CA ILE A 499 -28.36 12.77 -11.35
C ILE A 499 -29.51 12.37 -10.41
N LYS A 500 -30.01 13.30 -9.60
CA LYS A 500 -31.11 13.08 -8.67
C LYS A 500 -32.43 12.74 -9.39
N ASP A 501 -32.65 13.35 -10.55
CA ASP A 501 -33.85 13.11 -11.37
C ASP A 501 -33.87 11.70 -11.98
N LEU A 502 -32.72 11.03 -12.10
CA LEU A 502 -32.60 9.65 -12.60
C LEU A 502 -32.89 8.58 -11.55
N ILE A 503 -33.14 8.98 -10.31
CA ILE A 503 -33.33 8.07 -9.18
C ILE A 503 -34.77 8.18 -8.71
N ASP A 504 -35.42 7.05 -8.46
CA ASP A 504 -36.80 7.02 -7.99
C ASP A 504 -36.89 7.00 -6.45
N ASP A 505 -35.99 6.24 -5.80
CA ASP A 505 -36.01 6.02 -4.36
C ASP A 505 -35.66 7.30 -3.56
N PRO A 506 -36.50 7.69 -2.58
CA PRO A 506 -36.31 8.94 -1.84
C PRO A 506 -35.07 8.92 -0.92
N ASP A 507 -34.69 7.77 -0.36
CA ASP A 507 -33.50 7.67 0.49
C ASP A 507 -32.21 7.67 -0.34
N GLU A 508 -32.24 7.07 -1.54
CA GLU A 508 -31.15 7.21 -2.51
C GLU A 508 -30.96 8.66 -2.97
N LYS A 509 -32.06 9.42 -3.16
CA LYS A 509 -32.00 10.87 -3.44
C LYS A 509 -31.29 11.66 -2.33
N ILE A 510 -31.53 11.31 -1.07
CA ILE A 510 -30.82 11.89 0.07
C ILE A 510 -29.33 11.56 -0.02
N GLY A 511 -28.97 10.33 -0.39
CA GLY A 511 -27.59 9.92 -0.67
C GLY A 511 -26.90 10.79 -1.74
N VAL A 512 -27.61 11.11 -2.83
CA VAL A 512 -27.12 11.99 -3.91
C VAL A 512 -26.91 13.42 -3.41
N ASP A 513 -27.84 13.95 -2.62
CA ASP A 513 -27.72 15.28 -2.00
C ASP A 513 -26.51 15.37 -1.05
N ILE A 514 -26.19 14.28 -0.33
CA ILE A 514 -25.01 14.19 0.54
C ILE A 514 -23.73 14.37 -0.28
N VAL A 515 -23.62 13.73 -1.44
CA VAL A 515 -22.45 13.88 -2.32
C VAL A 515 -22.35 15.32 -2.84
N GLY A 516 -23.47 15.92 -3.24
CA GLY A 516 -23.50 17.31 -3.69
C GLY A 516 -23.04 18.30 -2.62
N LYS A 517 -23.54 18.14 -1.38
CA LYS A 517 -23.14 18.98 -0.24
C LYS A 517 -21.69 18.72 0.19
N GLY A 518 -21.26 17.47 0.24
CA GLY A 518 -19.88 17.09 0.57
C GLY A 518 -18.88 17.68 -0.43
N SER A 519 -19.21 17.68 -1.72
CA SER A 519 -18.39 18.27 -2.79
C SER A 519 -18.19 19.79 -2.64
N MET A 520 -19.09 20.49 -1.95
CA MET A 520 -19.00 21.94 -1.71
C MET A 520 -18.12 22.31 -0.50
N VAL A 521 -17.71 21.36 0.34
CA VAL A 521 -17.02 21.66 1.61
C VAL A 521 -15.65 22.31 1.41
N ARG A 522 -14.98 22.05 0.27
CA ARG A 522 -13.68 22.68 -0.03
C ARG A 522 -13.75 24.22 -0.13
N LEU A 523 -14.93 24.78 -0.39
CA LEU A 523 -15.20 26.23 -0.29
C LEU A 523 -15.58 26.68 1.13
N SER A 524 -16.23 25.83 1.92
CA SER A 524 -16.58 26.12 3.31
C SER A 524 -15.35 26.19 4.23
N LEU A 525 -14.32 25.36 3.99
CA LEU A 525 -13.02 25.53 4.66
C LEU A 525 -12.32 26.84 4.25
N ARG A 526 -12.64 27.39 3.07
CA ARG A 526 -12.30 28.77 2.69
C ARG A 526 -13.13 29.81 3.46
N SER A 527 -14.36 29.48 3.88
CA SER A 527 -15.18 30.29 4.79
C SER A 527 -14.77 30.20 6.27
N SER A 528 -13.80 29.33 6.60
CA SER A 528 -12.95 29.52 7.79
C SER A 528 -11.93 30.65 7.55
N PHE A 529 -12.45 31.81 7.15
CA PHE A 529 -11.89 33.13 7.47
C PHE A 529 -11.80 33.35 8.99
N LEU A 530 -12.12 32.38 9.86
CA LEU A 530 -11.92 32.51 11.30
C LEU A 530 -10.44 32.55 11.73
N VAL A 531 -9.50 32.26 10.83
CA VAL A 531 -8.06 32.56 11.06
C VAL A 531 -7.67 33.96 10.54
N ASN A 532 -8.51 34.63 9.75
CA ASN A 532 -8.22 35.94 9.17
C ASN A 532 -9.45 36.84 9.27
N GLY A 533 -9.47 37.82 10.17
CA GLY A 533 -10.58 38.78 10.38
C GLY A 533 -11.01 39.61 9.16
N LEU A 534 -11.55 38.96 8.14
CA LEU A 534 -12.08 39.52 6.90
C LEU A 534 -13.35 38.73 6.55
N SER A 535 -14.37 38.90 7.38
CA SER A 535 -15.72 38.47 7.07
C SER A 535 -16.31 39.40 6.00
N GLY A 536 -16.70 38.83 4.87
CA GLY A 536 -17.54 39.50 3.88
C GLY A 536 -16.82 39.72 2.55
N ILE A 537 -17.17 38.89 1.57
CA ILE A 537 -17.47 39.22 0.17
C ILE A 537 -17.72 37.87 -0.50
N MET A 538 -18.99 37.47 -0.56
CA MET A 538 -19.58 36.65 -1.62
C MET A 538 -21.10 36.70 -1.43
N GLN A 539 -21.67 37.81 -1.89
CA GLN A 539 -23.00 37.84 -2.51
C GLN A 539 -22.81 37.61 -4.00
#